data_AF-A0A3L7TQ91-F1
#
_entry.id   AF-A0A3L7TQ91-F1
#
_cell.length_a   1.000
_cell.length_b   1.000
_cell.length_c   1.000
_cell.angle_alpha   90.00
_cell.angle_beta   90.00
_cell.angle_gamma   90.00
#
_symmetry.space_group_name_H-M   'P 1'
#
loop_
_entity.id
_entity.type
_entity.pdbx_description
1 polymer ?
#
loop_
_entity_poly.entity_id
_entity_poly.type
_entity_poly.pdbx_seq_one_letter_code
_entity_poly.pdbx_strand_id
1 'polypeptide(L)'
;MRCKGCSHSLWNLTGNICPECGKEFTRAEFEFQPYSVMFKCPSCAQPYYGAGEKGHLVPTAFECTSCHHAIDMESCVLVPAKGREEDAVAVGAPVPWTTEASFFRRLWETSIAALVKPRSLGIAIAAHEPRLKSAMAFFGVVMGILLVISLVCAVAQGGFMMLMMGGLGGLGGGGGGAPVVPGTFLLASQMGPGLILSVGMPLFYGIYIPISAAVAVVLWRILGGESTRESHQPPTLTFVRAVEILLWSSGSLLVTLVPCVGSFASVWWIVSAAIVTSAFVGARLGAASTGKSAWSMVLGMLAPLLLICGGVIAFAMVIAGMGMSSARASARANLSGAQAPAPMVAPASAPEPEPVAEPALVEDAVPTPN
;
A
#
# COMPACT_ATOMS: atom_id res chain seq x y z
N MET A 1 -22.62 11.75 17.87
CA MET A 1 -22.34 13.19 17.76
C MET A 1 -20.97 13.44 18.38
N ARG A 2 -19.95 13.78 17.58
CA ARG A 2 -18.56 13.97 18.09
C ARG A 2 -18.02 15.32 17.65
N CYS A 3 -17.26 15.99 18.53
CA CYS A 3 -16.68 17.29 18.22
C CYS A 3 -15.80 17.25 16.98
N LYS A 4 -16.02 18.14 16.01
CA LYS A 4 -15.19 18.24 14.79
C LYS A 4 -13.74 18.67 15.06
N GLY A 5 -13.46 19.25 16.23
CA GLY A 5 -12.11 19.64 16.66
C GLY A 5 -11.32 18.51 17.30
N CYS A 6 -11.85 17.89 18.35
CA CYS A 6 -11.12 16.90 19.18
C CYS A 6 -11.73 15.49 19.18
N SER A 7 -12.83 15.25 18.47
CA SER A 7 -13.57 13.97 18.44
C SER A 7 -14.18 13.50 19.77
N HIS A 8 -14.22 14.36 20.80
CA HIS A 8 -14.93 14.09 22.05
C HIS A 8 -16.42 13.86 21.81
N SER A 9 -17.03 12.95 22.57
CA SER A 9 -18.47 12.67 22.49
C SER A 9 -19.26 13.89 22.95
N LEU A 10 -20.22 14.34 22.15
CA LEU A 10 -21.09 15.48 22.48
C LEU A 10 -22.49 15.04 22.93
N TRP A 11 -22.67 13.74 23.20
CA TRP A 11 -23.92 13.21 23.73
C TRP A 11 -24.12 13.67 25.18
N ASN A 12 -25.39 13.87 25.56
CA ASN A 12 -25.79 14.26 26.90
C ASN A 12 -25.21 15.60 27.42
N LEU A 13 -24.89 16.54 26.52
CA LEU A 13 -24.46 17.90 26.88
C LEU A 13 -25.64 18.89 26.76
N THR A 14 -25.73 19.80 27.73
CA THR A 14 -26.75 20.88 27.77
C THR A 14 -26.33 22.15 27.04
N GLY A 15 -25.05 22.27 26.68
CA GLY A 15 -24.48 23.45 26.01
C GLY A 15 -23.97 23.18 24.60
N ASN A 16 -23.47 24.24 23.96
CA ASN A 16 -23.00 24.25 22.56
C ASN A 16 -21.47 24.38 22.48
N ILE A 17 -20.77 24.17 23.60
CA ILE A 17 -19.31 24.30 23.71
C ILE A 17 -18.74 22.95 24.09
N CYS A 18 -17.76 22.47 23.33
CA CYS A 18 -17.09 21.21 23.63
C CYS A 18 -16.27 21.35 24.92
N PRO A 19 -16.45 20.47 25.94
CA PRO A 19 -15.75 20.60 27.22
C PRO A 19 -14.25 20.35 27.12
N GLU A 20 -13.79 19.61 26.12
CA GLU A 20 -12.37 19.26 25.95
C GLU A 20 -11.55 20.35 25.24
N CYS A 21 -12.10 20.95 24.18
CA CYS A 21 -11.35 21.87 23.33
C CYS A 21 -11.92 23.29 23.28
N GLY A 22 -13.04 23.55 23.96
CA GLY A 22 -13.71 24.85 23.98
C GLY A 22 -14.34 25.27 22.65
N LYS A 23 -14.28 24.44 21.60
CA LYS A 23 -14.85 24.76 20.29
C LYS A 23 -16.38 24.74 20.35
N GLU A 24 -17.00 25.80 19.84
CA GLU A 24 -18.44 25.86 19.63
C GLU A 24 -18.89 24.84 18.57
N PHE A 25 -20.07 24.27 18.77
CA PHE A 25 -20.72 23.36 17.85
C PHE A 25 -22.22 23.64 17.82
N THR A 26 -22.89 23.22 16.75
CA THR A 26 -24.34 23.37 16.57
C THR A 26 -24.94 21.97 16.42
N ARG A 27 -26.17 21.69 16.86
CA ARG A 27 -26.78 20.36 16.65
C ARG A 27 -27.21 20.17 15.20
N ALA A 28 -27.62 21.26 14.55
CA ALA A 28 -27.98 21.27 13.13
C ALA A 28 -26.84 20.85 12.17
N GLU A 29 -25.56 20.96 12.56
CA GLU A 29 -24.41 20.57 11.72
C GLU A 29 -24.09 19.07 11.75
N PHE A 30 -24.84 18.29 12.54
CA PHE A 30 -24.73 16.83 12.61
C PHE A 30 -25.95 16.19 11.95
N GLU A 31 -25.73 15.16 11.14
CA GLU A 31 -26.81 14.39 10.53
C GLU A 31 -26.99 13.07 11.26
N PHE A 32 -28.24 12.73 11.55
CA PHE A 32 -28.63 11.53 12.26
C PHE A 32 -29.56 10.69 11.40
N GLN A 33 -29.58 9.39 11.64
CA GLN A 33 -30.61 8.56 11.04
C GLN A 33 -31.99 8.97 11.62
N PRO A 34 -33.06 9.08 10.82
CA PRO A 34 -34.38 9.39 11.35
C PRO A 34 -34.77 8.45 12.51
N TYR A 35 -35.33 9.00 13.58
CA TYR A 35 -35.73 8.31 14.81
C TYR A 35 -34.59 7.67 15.62
N SER A 36 -33.32 7.93 15.29
CA SER A 36 -32.18 7.36 16.02
C SER A 36 -31.72 8.21 17.20
N VAL A 37 -32.15 9.48 17.28
CA VAL A 37 -31.83 10.42 18.36
C VAL A 37 -33.09 10.86 19.09
N MET A 38 -32.97 10.97 20.42
CA MET A 38 -33.90 11.67 21.29
C MET A 38 -33.35 13.05 21.64
N PHE A 39 -34.13 14.08 21.38
CA PHE A 39 -33.95 15.44 21.84
C PHE A 39 -34.75 15.60 23.12
N LYS A 40 -34.07 15.63 24.26
CA LYS A 40 -34.72 15.79 25.57
C LYS A 40 -34.90 17.27 25.89
N CYS A 41 -36.10 17.63 26.34
CA CYS A 41 -36.38 18.96 26.86
C CYS A 41 -35.38 19.31 27.99
N PRO A 42 -34.73 20.49 27.96
CA PRO A 42 -33.76 20.86 29.00
C PRO A 42 -34.39 21.02 30.40
N SER A 43 -35.71 21.29 30.47
CA SER A 43 -36.40 21.52 31.74
C SER A 43 -36.97 20.23 32.38
N CYS A 44 -37.65 19.38 31.60
CA CYS A 44 -38.37 18.21 32.12
C CYS A 44 -37.87 16.86 31.58
N ALA A 45 -36.83 16.87 30.73
CA ALA A 45 -36.26 15.69 30.08
C ALA A 45 -37.23 14.87 29.20
N GLN A 46 -38.41 15.41 28.86
CA GLN A 46 -39.35 14.79 27.93
C GLN A 46 -38.64 14.51 26.58
N PRO A 47 -38.64 13.26 26.09
CA PRO A 47 -37.94 12.91 24.86
C PRO A 47 -38.79 13.20 23.62
N TYR A 48 -38.16 13.81 22.61
CA TYR A 48 -38.71 14.01 21.28
C TYR A 48 -37.81 13.34 20.25
N TYR A 49 -38.35 12.56 19.32
CA TYR A 49 -37.54 11.86 18.33
C TYR A 49 -37.28 12.75 17.12
N GLY A 50 -36.04 12.72 16.62
CA GLY A 50 -35.67 13.41 15.38
C GLY A 50 -36.26 12.73 14.16
N ALA A 51 -37.46 13.15 13.74
CA ALA A 51 -38.21 12.56 12.63
C ALA A 51 -37.90 13.20 11.25
N GLY A 52 -37.16 14.30 11.22
CA GLY A 52 -36.77 14.97 9.98
C GLY A 52 -35.87 14.11 9.11
N GLU A 53 -35.71 14.49 7.84
CA GLU A 53 -34.89 13.77 6.86
C GLU A 53 -33.44 13.57 7.33
N LYS A 54 -32.89 14.57 8.04
CA LYS A 54 -31.55 14.54 8.66
C LYS A 54 -31.54 14.01 10.11
N GLY A 55 -32.65 13.41 10.55
CA GLY A 55 -32.87 13.00 11.94
C GLY A 55 -32.95 14.18 12.91
N HIS A 56 -33.37 15.35 12.44
CA HIS A 56 -33.60 16.56 13.22
C HIS A 56 -35.05 16.66 13.73
N LEU A 57 -35.29 17.58 14.65
CA LEU A 57 -36.65 17.93 15.08
C LEU A 57 -37.39 18.69 13.97
N VAL A 58 -38.66 18.36 13.77
CA VAL A 58 -39.56 19.05 12.85
C VAL A 58 -40.88 19.32 13.59
N PRO A 59 -41.20 20.58 13.93
CA PRO A 59 -40.43 21.80 13.70
C PRO A 59 -39.16 21.89 14.58
N THR A 60 -38.21 22.76 14.22
CA THR A 60 -36.95 22.95 14.97
C THR A 60 -37.16 23.64 16.32
N ALA A 61 -38.22 24.45 16.44
CA ALA A 61 -38.65 25.07 17.70
C ALA A 61 -40.13 24.79 17.94
N PHE A 62 -40.49 24.43 19.17
CA PHE A 62 -41.86 24.13 19.58
C PHE A 62 -42.01 24.24 21.10
N GLU A 63 -43.25 24.21 21.60
CA GLU A 63 -43.53 24.23 23.02
C GLU A 63 -43.57 22.81 23.60
N CYS A 64 -42.87 22.57 24.72
CA CYS A 64 -42.86 21.28 25.38
C CYS A 64 -44.27 20.85 25.80
N THR A 65 -44.72 19.70 25.32
CA THR A 65 -46.04 19.12 25.66
C THR A 65 -46.23 18.78 27.14
N SER A 66 -45.15 18.69 27.92
CA SER A 66 -45.22 18.31 29.34
C SER A 66 -45.05 19.48 30.29
N CYS A 67 -44.16 20.44 29.98
CA CYS A 67 -43.87 21.56 30.88
C CYS A 67 -44.14 22.94 30.27
N HIS A 68 -44.65 23.01 29.03
CA HIS A 68 -44.98 24.25 28.33
C HIS A 68 -43.80 25.21 28.09
N HIS A 69 -42.58 24.76 28.36
CA HIS A 69 -41.38 25.55 28.07
C HIS A 69 -41.12 25.60 26.57
N ALA A 70 -40.78 26.77 26.03
CA ALA A 70 -40.34 26.90 24.64
C ALA A 70 -39.02 26.14 24.44
N ILE A 71 -39.04 25.14 23.56
CA ILE A 71 -37.88 24.32 23.20
C ILE A 71 -37.38 24.80 21.84
N ASP A 72 -36.07 24.97 21.75
CA ASP A 72 -35.36 25.05 20.48
C ASP A 72 -34.46 23.82 20.34
N MET A 73 -34.22 23.36 19.11
CA MET A 73 -33.37 22.20 18.86
C MET A 73 -31.97 22.40 19.43
N GLU A 74 -31.44 23.63 19.42
CA GLU A 74 -30.13 23.97 19.96
C GLU A 74 -30.06 23.98 21.49
N SER A 75 -31.19 23.98 22.21
CA SER A 75 -31.22 23.88 23.67
C SER A 75 -31.50 22.46 24.18
N CYS A 76 -31.84 21.53 23.30
CA CYS A 76 -32.13 20.14 23.66
C CYS A 76 -30.89 19.37 24.10
N VAL A 77 -31.06 18.44 25.05
CA VAL A 77 -30.02 17.45 25.37
C VAL A 77 -30.18 16.25 24.44
N LEU A 78 -29.17 15.96 23.62
CA LEU A 78 -29.23 14.83 22.69
C LEU A 78 -28.80 13.54 23.37
N VAL A 79 -29.62 12.50 23.21
CA VAL A 79 -29.33 11.15 23.70
C VAL A 79 -29.68 10.16 22.59
N PRO A 80 -28.89 9.10 22.37
CA PRO A 80 -29.28 8.00 21.48
C PRO A 80 -30.67 7.46 21.82
N ALA A 81 -31.45 7.08 20.80
CA ALA A 81 -32.70 6.36 21.00
C ALA A 81 -32.48 5.06 21.79
N LYS A 82 -33.49 4.62 22.54
CA LYS A 82 -33.39 3.41 23.38
C LYS A 82 -32.98 2.20 22.52
N GLY A 83 -31.92 1.51 22.91
CA GLY A 83 -31.37 0.36 22.18
C GLY A 83 -30.48 0.71 20.98
N ARG A 84 -30.10 1.98 20.81
CA ARG A 84 -29.09 2.42 19.83
C ARG A 84 -27.82 2.87 20.55
N GLU A 85 -26.67 2.42 20.06
CA GLU A 85 -25.36 2.88 20.54
C GLU A 85 -25.03 4.27 20.01
N GLU A 86 -24.32 5.09 20.81
CA GLU A 86 -23.92 6.46 20.49
C GLU A 86 -23.25 6.64 19.11
N ASP A 87 -22.43 5.68 18.71
CA ASP A 87 -21.67 5.73 17.46
C ASP A 87 -22.50 5.24 16.25
N ALA A 88 -23.56 4.46 16.48
CA ALA A 88 -24.45 3.94 15.42
C ALA A 88 -25.50 4.97 14.96
N VAL A 89 -25.66 6.05 15.71
CA VAL A 89 -26.74 7.05 15.56
C VAL A 89 -26.32 8.24 14.69
N ALA A 90 -25.03 8.59 14.68
CA ALA A 90 -24.51 9.57 13.75
C ALA A 90 -24.39 8.91 12.36
N VAL A 91 -24.92 9.55 11.32
CA VAL A 91 -24.60 9.13 9.95
C VAL A 91 -23.11 9.38 9.79
N GLY A 92 -22.32 8.30 9.84
CA GLY A 92 -20.88 8.40 9.62
C GLY A 92 -20.66 9.12 8.29
N ALA A 93 -19.79 10.13 8.28
CA ALA A 93 -19.50 10.88 7.07
C ALA A 93 -19.21 9.89 5.92
N PRO A 94 -19.77 10.09 4.72
CA PRO A 94 -19.53 9.18 3.61
C PRO A 94 -18.03 9.12 3.31
N VAL A 95 -17.56 7.97 2.84
CA VAL A 95 -16.19 7.87 2.32
C VAL A 95 -16.04 8.92 1.22
N PRO A 96 -15.04 9.83 1.26
CA PRO A 96 -15.00 10.97 0.35
C PRO A 96 -15.08 10.59 -1.13
N TRP A 97 -14.51 9.44 -1.51
CA TRP A 97 -14.62 8.88 -2.86
C TRP A 97 -16.04 8.59 -3.34
N THR A 98 -17.02 8.46 -2.44
CA THR A 98 -18.42 8.16 -2.81
C THR A 98 -19.30 9.40 -2.90
N THR A 99 -18.74 10.57 -2.63
CA THR A 99 -19.46 11.87 -2.68
C THR A 99 -19.50 12.42 -4.11
N GLU A 100 -20.38 13.40 -4.35
CA GLU A 100 -20.53 14.09 -5.65
C GLU A 100 -19.44 15.14 -5.92
N ALA A 101 -18.37 15.18 -5.13
CA ALA A 101 -17.25 16.08 -5.35
C ALA A 101 -16.48 15.77 -6.66
N SER A 102 -15.64 16.71 -7.12
CA SER A 102 -14.79 16.51 -8.30
C SER A 102 -13.84 15.32 -8.11
N PHE A 103 -13.49 14.66 -9.21
CA PHE A 103 -12.65 13.45 -9.20
C PHE A 103 -11.34 13.62 -8.41
N PHE A 104 -10.60 14.71 -8.66
CA PHE A 104 -9.34 14.99 -7.97
C PHE A 104 -9.53 15.28 -6.49
N ARG A 105 -10.60 16.00 -6.12
CA ARG A 105 -10.92 16.27 -4.73
C ARG A 105 -11.27 14.99 -3.98
N ARG A 106 -12.08 14.12 -4.57
CA ARG A 106 -12.43 12.79 -4.05
C ARG A 106 -11.19 11.93 -3.82
N LEU A 107 -10.30 11.86 -4.81
CA LEU A 107 -9.04 11.11 -4.74
C LEU A 107 -8.18 11.61 -3.58
N TRP A 108 -7.98 12.92 -3.50
CA TRP A 108 -7.10 13.55 -2.52
C TRP A 108 -7.67 13.47 -1.10
N GLU A 109 -8.95 13.78 -0.90
CA GLU A 109 -9.61 13.71 0.40
C GLU A 109 -9.64 12.27 0.94
N THR A 110 -9.88 11.27 0.07
CA THR A 110 -9.82 9.85 0.48
C THR A 110 -8.41 9.43 0.85
N SER A 111 -7.41 9.89 0.09
CA SER A 111 -6.00 9.59 0.36
C SER A 111 -5.52 10.26 1.65
N ILE A 112 -5.89 11.51 1.90
CA ILE A 112 -5.64 12.20 3.17
C ILE A 112 -6.37 11.50 4.32
N ALA A 113 -7.61 11.07 4.13
CA ALA A 113 -8.35 10.34 5.15
C ALA A 113 -7.65 9.02 5.49
N ALA A 114 -7.18 8.27 4.49
CA ALA A 114 -6.39 7.06 4.70
C ALA A 114 -5.04 7.36 5.37
N LEU A 115 -4.42 8.50 5.07
CA LEU A 115 -3.10 8.86 5.56
C LEU A 115 -3.11 9.43 6.98
N VAL A 116 -3.96 10.43 7.23
CA VAL A 116 -3.92 11.27 8.45
C VAL A 116 -5.04 10.89 9.42
N LYS A 117 -6.18 10.42 8.91
CA LYS A 117 -7.36 10.10 9.73
C LYS A 117 -7.89 8.67 9.51
N PRO A 118 -7.04 7.63 9.53
CA PRO A 118 -7.44 6.26 9.19
C PRO A 118 -8.58 5.75 10.08
N ARG A 119 -8.63 6.16 11.35
CA ARG A 119 -9.74 5.83 12.25
C ARG A 119 -11.07 6.37 11.77
N SER A 120 -11.11 7.63 11.30
CA SER A 120 -12.32 8.24 10.77
C SER A 120 -12.79 7.53 9.51
N LEU A 121 -11.85 7.10 8.65
CA LEU A 121 -12.16 6.34 7.44
C LEU A 121 -12.76 4.97 7.78
N GLY A 122 -12.24 4.27 8.80
CA GLY A 122 -12.79 2.98 9.26
C GLY A 122 -14.23 3.09 9.76
N ILE A 123 -14.53 4.14 10.52
CA ILE A 123 -15.89 4.45 10.99
C ILE A 123 -16.81 4.79 9.82
N ALA A 124 -16.34 5.61 8.86
CA ALA A 124 -17.09 5.96 7.65
C ALA A 124 -17.44 4.71 6.82
N ILE A 125 -16.48 3.79 6.64
CA ILE A 125 -16.73 2.52 5.96
C ILE A 125 -17.78 1.72 6.74
N ALA A 126 -17.63 1.61 8.07
CA ALA A 126 -18.54 0.85 8.93
C ALA A 126 -20.00 1.29 8.83
N ALA A 127 -20.26 2.58 8.61
CA ALA A 127 -21.60 3.15 8.49
C ALA A 127 -22.34 2.76 7.19
N HIS A 128 -21.63 2.33 6.15
CA HIS A 128 -22.22 2.07 4.82
C HIS A 128 -22.23 0.59 4.47
N GLU A 129 -23.10 0.19 3.54
CA GLU A 129 -23.08 -1.14 2.93
C GLU A 129 -21.78 -1.40 2.14
N PRO A 130 -21.41 -2.68 1.91
CA PRO A 130 -20.22 -3.01 1.14
C PRO A 130 -20.29 -2.51 -0.31
N ARG A 131 -19.37 -1.62 -0.67
CA ARG A 131 -19.26 -1.01 -2.00
C ARG A 131 -17.95 -1.42 -2.69
N LEU A 132 -17.73 -2.73 -2.81
CA LEU A 132 -16.48 -3.30 -3.36
C LEU A 132 -16.08 -2.70 -4.71
N LYS A 133 -17.03 -2.49 -5.63
CA LYS A 133 -16.76 -1.90 -6.95
C LYS A 133 -16.14 -0.51 -6.86
N SER A 134 -16.63 0.31 -5.92
CA SER A 134 -16.13 1.68 -5.71
C SER A 134 -14.73 1.67 -5.10
N ALA A 135 -14.49 0.76 -4.15
CA ALA A 135 -13.18 0.58 -3.52
C ALA A 135 -12.14 0.05 -4.51
N MET A 136 -12.51 -0.90 -5.38
CA MET A 136 -11.65 -1.39 -6.47
C MET A 136 -11.31 -0.29 -7.47
N ALA A 137 -12.27 0.56 -7.83
CA ALA A 137 -12.03 1.70 -8.71
C ALA A 137 -11.04 2.70 -8.08
N PHE A 138 -11.22 3.04 -6.79
CA PHE A 138 -10.27 3.89 -6.06
C PHE A 138 -8.86 3.29 -6.04
N PHE A 139 -8.74 2.02 -5.67
CA PHE A 139 -7.48 1.29 -5.66
C PHE A 139 -6.82 1.26 -7.04
N GLY A 140 -7.59 0.98 -8.10
CA GLY A 140 -7.10 0.98 -9.48
C GLY A 140 -6.57 2.34 -9.91
N VAL A 141 -7.22 3.44 -9.50
CA VAL A 141 -6.73 4.80 -9.75
C VAL A 141 -5.42 5.07 -9.00
N VAL A 142 -5.34 4.72 -7.71
CA VAL A 142 -4.11 4.87 -6.91
C VAL A 142 -2.97 4.08 -7.54
N MET A 143 -3.20 2.81 -7.88
CA MET A 143 -2.19 1.96 -8.52
C MET A 143 -1.81 2.44 -9.92
N GLY A 144 -2.75 2.94 -10.70
CA GLY A 144 -2.48 3.53 -12.02
C GLY A 144 -1.58 4.76 -11.91
N ILE A 145 -1.84 5.64 -10.94
CA ILE A 145 -0.98 6.81 -10.68
C ILE A 145 0.42 6.37 -10.28
N LEU A 146 0.54 5.42 -9.34
CA LEU A 146 1.83 4.88 -8.92
C LEU A 146 2.60 4.26 -10.10
N LEU A 147 1.92 3.48 -10.95
CA LEU A 147 2.51 2.85 -12.13
C LEU A 147 3.02 3.89 -13.13
N VAL A 148 2.19 4.88 -13.48
CA VAL A 148 2.53 5.91 -14.47
C VAL A 148 3.71 6.75 -13.98
N ILE A 149 3.67 7.22 -12.73
CA ILE A 149 4.75 8.05 -12.19
C ILE A 149 6.05 7.23 -12.07
N SER A 150 5.98 5.99 -11.59
CA SER A 150 7.15 5.11 -11.51
C SER A 150 7.75 4.84 -12.89
N LEU A 151 6.92 4.61 -13.91
CA LEU A 151 7.38 4.43 -15.29
C LEU A 151 8.06 5.68 -15.84
N VAL A 152 7.48 6.86 -15.61
CA VAL A 152 8.08 8.14 -16.02
C VAL A 152 9.43 8.35 -15.32
N CYS A 153 9.52 8.10 -14.02
CA CYS A 153 10.77 8.18 -13.27
C CYS A 153 11.82 7.18 -13.78
N ALA A 154 11.43 5.94 -14.08
CA ALA A 154 12.32 4.91 -14.61
C ALA A 154 12.86 5.28 -16.01
N VAL A 155 11.99 5.80 -16.89
CA VAL A 155 12.39 6.28 -18.22
C VAL A 155 13.31 7.50 -18.10
N ALA A 156 12.98 8.46 -17.24
CA ALA A 156 13.80 9.64 -17.01
C ALA A 156 15.19 9.27 -16.43
N GLN A 157 15.24 8.39 -15.44
CA GLN A 157 16.50 7.90 -14.88
C GLN A 157 17.31 7.12 -15.91
N GLY A 158 16.68 6.24 -16.70
CA GLY A 158 17.35 5.51 -17.79
C GLY A 158 17.91 6.44 -18.85
N GLY A 159 17.13 7.43 -19.28
CA GLY A 159 17.55 8.46 -20.24
C GLY A 159 18.69 9.33 -19.70
N PHE A 160 18.61 9.76 -18.44
CA PHE A 160 19.67 10.50 -17.79
C PHE A 160 20.97 9.70 -17.69
N MET A 161 20.90 8.42 -17.32
CA MET A 161 22.08 7.54 -17.26
C MET A 161 22.66 7.29 -18.66
N MET A 162 21.82 7.12 -19.69
CA MET A 162 22.30 7.04 -21.07
C MET A 162 23.01 8.33 -21.51
N LEU A 163 22.49 9.50 -21.13
CA LEU A 163 23.12 10.78 -21.44
C LEU A 163 24.46 10.93 -20.72
N MET A 164 24.55 10.55 -19.45
CA MET A 164 25.80 10.58 -18.67
C MET A 164 26.85 9.61 -19.21
N MET A 165 26.47 8.37 -19.54
CA MET A 165 27.40 7.39 -20.12
C MET A 165 27.80 7.74 -21.57
N GLY A 166 26.86 8.23 -22.37
CA GLY A 166 27.11 8.65 -23.75
C GLY A 166 27.93 9.94 -23.85
N GLY A 167 27.73 10.88 -22.92
CA GLY A 167 28.47 12.14 -22.87
C GLY A 167 29.92 11.97 -22.42
N LEU A 168 30.20 11.07 -21.46
CA LEU A 168 31.56 10.74 -21.05
C LEU A 168 32.29 9.81 -22.03
N GLY A 169 31.57 8.91 -22.71
CA GLY A 169 32.15 7.99 -23.71
C GLY A 169 32.37 8.62 -25.09
N GLY A 170 31.63 9.67 -25.45
CA GLY A 170 31.64 10.26 -26.79
C GLY A 170 32.78 11.24 -27.08
N LEU A 171 33.44 11.80 -26.06
CA LEU A 171 34.54 12.77 -26.24
C LEU A 171 35.94 12.15 -26.12
N GLY A 172 36.03 10.86 -25.76
CA GLY A 172 37.28 10.09 -25.72
C GLY A 172 37.41 9.16 -26.95
N GLY A 173 37.39 9.73 -28.15
CA GLY A 173 37.70 8.97 -29.36
C GLY A 173 39.17 8.53 -29.37
N GLY A 174 39.42 7.24 -29.55
CA GLY A 174 40.77 6.71 -29.74
C GLY A 174 40.79 5.19 -29.88
N GLY A 175 40.76 4.72 -31.12
CA GLY A 175 40.66 3.32 -31.54
C GLY A 175 41.39 2.28 -30.69
N GLY A 176 40.63 1.31 -30.20
CA GLY A 176 41.15 0.04 -29.68
C GLY A 176 39.97 -0.88 -29.46
N GLY A 177 39.85 -1.94 -30.25
CA GLY A 177 38.70 -2.86 -30.32
C GLY A 177 38.42 -3.69 -29.06
N ALA A 178 38.29 -3.04 -27.90
CA ALA A 178 37.77 -3.67 -26.70
C ALA A 178 36.24 -3.85 -26.87
N PRO A 179 35.72 -5.05 -26.65
CA PRO A 179 34.32 -5.37 -26.91
C PRO A 179 33.39 -4.55 -26.00
N VAL A 180 32.32 -4.02 -26.59
CA VAL A 180 31.25 -3.13 -26.06
C VAL A 180 30.43 -3.75 -24.91
N VAL A 181 30.91 -4.83 -24.30
CA VAL A 181 30.20 -5.70 -23.35
C VAL A 181 29.95 -5.07 -21.96
N PRO A 182 30.78 -4.16 -21.40
CA PRO A 182 30.52 -3.64 -20.05
C PRO A 182 29.31 -2.69 -19.97
N GLY A 183 29.03 -1.92 -21.02
CA GLY A 183 28.01 -0.87 -20.98
C GLY A 183 26.57 -1.39 -20.99
N THR A 184 26.30 -2.44 -21.79
CA THR A 184 24.96 -3.04 -21.88
C THR A 184 24.60 -3.82 -20.61
N PHE A 185 25.59 -4.44 -19.94
CA PHE A 185 25.37 -5.14 -18.67
C PHE A 185 25.03 -4.16 -17.53
N LEU A 186 25.71 -3.01 -17.46
CA LEU A 186 25.41 -1.97 -16.48
C LEU A 186 24.01 -1.37 -16.71
N LEU A 187 23.65 -1.07 -17.96
CA LEU A 187 22.30 -0.60 -18.32
C LEU A 187 21.22 -1.62 -17.95
N ALA A 188 21.41 -2.90 -18.26
CA ALA A 188 20.48 -3.96 -17.88
C ALA A 188 20.35 -4.11 -16.36
N SER A 189 21.46 -3.95 -15.62
CA SER A 189 21.47 -4.04 -14.15
C SER A 189 20.73 -2.89 -13.46
N GLN A 190 20.63 -1.71 -14.09
CA GLN A 190 19.97 -0.53 -13.53
C GLN A 190 18.50 -0.42 -13.96
N MET A 191 18.18 -0.75 -15.22
CA MET A 191 16.80 -0.71 -15.72
C MET A 191 15.94 -1.86 -15.17
N GLY A 192 16.55 -3.03 -14.90
CA GLY A 192 15.85 -4.20 -14.35
C GLY A 192 15.12 -3.90 -13.04
N PRO A 193 15.80 -3.41 -11.98
CA PRO A 193 15.16 -3.07 -10.71
C PRO A 193 14.08 -2.00 -10.86
N GLY A 194 14.31 -0.97 -11.68
CA GLY A 194 13.33 0.10 -11.91
C GLY A 194 12.03 -0.42 -12.52
N LEU A 195 12.12 -1.28 -13.54
CA LEU A 195 10.95 -1.85 -14.21
C LEU A 195 10.25 -2.90 -13.34
N ILE A 196 11.02 -3.72 -12.62
CA ILE A 196 10.50 -4.68 -11.64
C ILE A 196 9.76 -3.96 -10.51
N LEU A 197 10.29 -2.87 -9.98
CA LEU A 197 9.61 -2.11 -8.93
C LEU A 197 8.37 -1.38 -9.49
N SER A 198 8.47 -0.79 -10.69
CA SER A 198 7.36 -0.01 -11.28
C SER A 198 6.15 -0.88 -11.63
N VAL A 199 6.37 -2.04 -12.27
CA VAL A 199 5.30 -2.94 -12.70
C VAL A 199 4.99 -3.99 -11.64
N GLY A 200 6.02 -4.50 -10.98
CA GLY A 200 5.89 -5.55 -9.97
C GLY A 200 5.20 -5.08 -8.70
N MET A 201 5.38 -3.82 -8.25
CA MET A 201 4.69 -3.34 -7.04
C MET A 201 3.16 -3.31 -7.19
N PRO A 202 2.57 -2.71 -8.24
CA PRO A 202 1.11 -2.76 -8.43
C PRO A 202 0.56 -4.19 -8.51
N LEU A 203 1.25 -5.08 -9.24
CA LEU A 203 0.86 -6.50 -9.34
C LEU A 203 0.96 -7.20 -7.99
N PHE A 204 2.04 -6.94 -7.24
CA PHE A 204 2.24 -7.45 -5.89
C PHE A 204 1.09 -7.02 -4.99
N TYR A 205 0.73 -5.74 -4.94
CA TYR A 205 -0.40 -5.27 -4.12
C TYR A 205 -1.74 -5.86 -4.55
N GLY A 206 -1.96 -6.04 -5.85
CA GLY A 206 -3.16 -6.68 -6.39
C GLY A 206 -3.37 -8.12 -5.91
N ILE A 207 -2.28 -8.87 -5.71
CA ILE A 207 -2.31 -10.25 -5.19
C ILE A 207 -2.22 -10.28 -3.66
N TYR A 208 -1.42 -9.41 -3.07
CA TYR A 208 -1.16 -9.37 -1.63
C TYR A 208 -2.40 -8.97 -0.83
N ILE A 209 -3.20 -8.01 -1.30
CA ILE A 209 -4.42 -7.55 -0.62
C ILE A 209 -5.44 -8.67 -0.41
N PRO A 210 -5.88 -9.43 -1.43
CA PRO A 210 -6.85 -10.51 -1.22
C PRO A 210 -6.28 -11.62 -0.34
N ILE A 211 -5.00 -11.97 -0.45
CA ILE A 211 -4.36 -12.96 0.43
C ILE A 211 -4.38 -12.47 1.88
N SER A 212 -3.96 -11.22 2.13
CA SER A 212 -3.96 -10.63 3.47
C SER A 212 -5.36 -10.53 4.06
N ALA A 213 -6.36 -10.17 3.26
CA ALA A 213 -7.75 -10.14 3.68
C ALA A 213 -8.26 -11.55 4.06
N ALA A 214 -7.90 -12.58 3.28
CA ALA A 214 -8.27 -13.96 3.58
C ALA A 214 -7.65 -14.44 4.89
N VAL A 215 -6.33 -14.24 5.08
CA VAL A 215 -5.63 -14.61 6.31
C VAL A 215 -6.20 -13.85 7.50
N ALA A 216 -6.47 -12.55 7.37
CA ALA A 216 -7.01 -11.75 8.46
C ALA A 216 -8.42 -12.20 8.88
N VAL A 217 -9.28 -12.58 7.94
CA VAL A 217 -10.61 -13.15 8.24
C VAL A 217 -10.50 -14.51 8.92
N VAL A 218 -9.58 -15.36 8.48
CA VAL A 218 -9.32 -16.66 9.11
C VAL A 218 -8.82 -16.48 10.55
N LEU A 219 -7.82 -15.61 10.76
CA LEU A 219 -7.30 -15.31 12.09
C LEU A 219 -8.37 -14.70 13.00
N TRP A 220 -9.20 -13.80 12.47
CA TRP A 220 -10.30 -13.21 13.23
C TRP A 220 -11.32 -14.25 13.69
N ARG A 221 -11.65 -15.24 12.84
CA ARG A 221 -12.51 -16.36 13.23
C ARG A 221 -11.87 -17.24 14.30
N ILE A 222 -10.60 -17.60 14.13
CA ILE A 222 -9.86 -18.45 15.09
C ILE A 222 -9.75 -17.79 16.47
N LEU A 223 -9.54 -16.47 16.52
CA LEU A 223 -9.39 -15.71 17.77
C LEU A 223 -10.71 -15.49 18.52
N GLY A 224 -11.77 -16.21 18.15
CA GLY A 224 -13.05 -16.21 18.86
C GLY A 224 -13.92 -15.01 18.54
N GLY A 225 -13.77 -14.39 17.37
CA GLY A 225 -14.61 -13.28 16.91
C GLY A 225 -16.12 -13.60 16.87
N GLU A 226 -16.47 -14.89 16.86
CA GLU A 226 -17.87 -15.38 16.86
C GLU A 226 -18.42 -15.70 18.25
N SER A 227 -17.58 -15.83 19.29
CA SER A 227 -17.98 -16.40 20.59
C SER A 227 -18.82 -15.47 21.48
N THR A 228 -18.87 -14.17 21.21
CA THR A 228 -19.57 -13.19 22.07
C THR A 228 -20.92 -12.76 21.51
N ARG A 229 -21.52 -13.56 20.62
CA ARG A 229 -22.63 -13.07 19.80
C ARG A 229 -24.01 -13.49 20.32
N GLU A 230 -24.76 -12.53 20.83
CA GLU A 230 -26.23 -12.63 20.90
C GLU A 230 -26.79 -12.77 19.47
N SER A 231 -27.72 -13.72 19.29
CA SER A 231 -28.01 -14.47 18.06
C SER A 231 -28.58 -13.69 16.85
N HIS A 232 -28.62 -12.35 16.85
CA HIS A 232 -29.42 -11.59 15.87
C HIS A 232 -28.65 -10.62 14.97
N GLN A 233 -27.31 -10.51 15.06
CA GLN A 233 -26.54 -9.65 14.14
C GLN A 233 -25.81 -10.46 13.04
N PRO A 234 -25.76 -9.97 11.77
CA PRO A 234 -25.08 -10.64 10.65
C PRO A 234 -23.55 -10.50 10.71
N PRO A 235 -22.74 -11.51 10.31
CA PRO A 235 -21.26 -11.54 10.40
C PRO A 235 -20.61 -10.19 10.05
N THR A 236 -19.88 -9.62 11.01
CA THR A 236 -19.38 -8.24 10.95
C THR A 236 -18.20 -8.06 9.99
N LEU A 237 -17.39 -9.10 9.81
CA LEU A 237 -16.21 -9.08 8.95
C LEU A 237 -16.25 -10.24 7.95
N THR A 238 -16.84 -10.00 6.78
CA THR A 238 -16.79 -10.93 5.64
C THR A 238 -15.50 -10.70 4.83
N PHE A 239 -15.09 -11.69 4.02
CA PHE A 239 -13.94 -11.54 3.12
C PHE A 239 -14.07 -10.33 2.20
N VAL A 240 -15.23 -10.15 1.57
CA VAL A 240 -15.53 -8.99 0.71
C VAL A 240 -15.33 -7.67 1.47
N ARG A 241 -15.75 -7.63 2.74
CA ARG A 241 -15.62 -6.43 3.56
C ARG A 241 -14.18 -6.17 3.99
N ALA A 242 -13.43 -7.22 4.33
CA ALA A 242 -12.00 -7.09 4.61
C ALA A 242 -11.25 -6.56 3.39
N VAL A 243 -11.48 -7.12 2.20
CA VAL A 243 -10.90 -6.62 0.94
C VAL A 243 -11.25 -5.15 0.72
N GLU A 244 -12.53 -4.78 0.85
CA GLU A 244 -12.97 -3.39 0.69
C GLU A 244 -12.23 -2.43 1.63
N ILE A 245 -12.08 -2.78 2.91
CA ILE A 245 -11.35 -1.98 3.91
C ILE A 245 -9.89 -1.79 3.48
N LEU A 246 -9.23 -2.85 3.02
CA LEU A 246 -7.84 -2.79 2.55
C LEU A 246 -7.70 -1.92 1.31
N LEU A 247 -8.63 -2.03 0.37
CA LEU A 247 -8.65 -1.19 -0.84
C LEU A 247 -8.82 0.30 -0.50
N TRP A 248 -9.67 0.65 0.47
CA TRP A 248 -9.82 2.05 0.91
C TRP A 248 -8.56 2.60 1.59
N SER A 249 -7.85 1.77 2.36
CA SER A 249 -6.60 2.18 3.02
C SER A 249 -5.45 2.47 2.06
N SER A 250 -5.53 1.98 0.81
CA SER A 250 -4.48 2.11 -0.20
C SER A 250 -4.13 3.54 -0.59
N GLY A 251 -4.98 4.52 -0.28
CA GLY A 251 -4.69 5.94 -0.52
C GLY A 251 -3.41 6.42 0.19
N SER A 252 -3.01 5.78 1.30
CA SER A 252 -1.75 6.07 1.98
C SER A 252 -0.51 5.65 1.16
N LEU A 253 -0.65 4.75 0.18
CA LEU A 253 0.44 4.35 -0.72
C LEU A 253 0.88 5.47 -1.66
N LEU A 254 0.07 6.53 -1.86
CA LEU A 254 0.50 7.70 -2.63
C LEU A 254 1.70 8.42 -2.00
N VAL A 255 2.00 8.17 -0.72
CA VAL A 255 3.23 8.70 -0.09
C VAL A 255 4.50 8.11 -0.70
N THR A 256 4.43 6.95 -1.36
CA THR A 256 5.57 6.40 -2.13
C THR A 256 6.01 7.31 -3.28
N LEU A 257 5.14 8.23 -3.74
CA LEU A 257 5.48 9.21 -4.78
C LEU A 257 6.52 10.22 -4.31
N VAL A 258 6.73 10.35 -3.00
CA VAL A 258 7.80 11.19 -2.45
C VAL A 258 9.10 10.39 -2.48
N PRO A 259 10.10 10.77 -3.31
CA PRO A 259 11.30 9.96 -3.54
C PRO A 259 12.08 9.59 -2.27
N CYS A 260 12.01 10.45 -1.25
CA CYS A 260 12.73 10.28 0.01
C CYS A 260 12.00 9.38 1.03
N VAL A 261 10.73 9.06 0.80
CA VAL A 261 9.95 8.24 1.77
C VAL A 261 10.10 6.75 1.47
N GLY A 262 10.28 6.39 0.20
CA GLY A 262 10.64 5.03 -0.21
C GLY A 262 9.77 3.94 0.42
N SER A 263 10.41 2.92 1.01
CA SER A 263 9.75 1.77 1.64
C SER A 263 8.96 2.10 2.90
N PHE A 264 9.16 3.27 3.52
CA PHE A 264 8.41 3.68 4.70
C PHE A 264 6.92 3.82 4.41
N ALA A 265 6.55 4.18 3.18
CA ALA A 265 5.15 4.29 2.80
C ALA A 265 4.42 2.93 2.81
N SER A 266 5.11 1.82 2.51
CA SER A 266 4.54 0.48 2.63
C SER A 266 4.29 0.09 4.09
N VAL A 267 5.22 0.44 4.98
CA VAL A 267 5.06 0.24 6.44
C VAL A 267 3.90 1.08 6.96
N TRP A 268 3.84 2.35 6.54
CA TRP A 268 2.75 3.26 6.91
C TRP A 268 1.39 2.77 6.41
N TRP A 269 1.32 2.22 5.20
CA TRP A 269 0.08 1.63 4.69
C TRP A 269 -0.42 0.46 5.56
N ILE A 270 0.48 -0.42 6.01
CA ILE A 270 0.13 -1.52 6.93
C ILE A 270 -0.45 -0.95 8.24
N VAL A 271 0.19 0.09 8.80
CA VAL A 271 -0.30 0.77 10.01
C VAL A 271 -1.67 1.41 9.78
N SER A 272 -1.84 2.15 8.68
CA SER A 272 -3.11 2.75 8.31
C SER A 272 -4.21 1.71 8.17
N ALA A 273 -3.96 0.62 7.44
CA ALA A 273 -4.94 -0.43 7.22
C ALA A 273 -5.32 -1.16 8.52
N ALA A 274 -4.37 -1.38 9.44
CA ALA A 274 -4.66 -1.90 10.78
C ALA A 274 -5.55 -0.94 11.59
N ILE A 275 -5.30 0.38 11.53
CA ILE A 275 -6.12 1.39 12.21
C ILE A 275 -7.53 1.47 11.60
N VAL A 276 -7.64 1.53 10.26
CA VAL A 276 -8.94 1.54 9.56
C VAL A 276 -9.75 0.31 9.96
N THR A 277 -9.12 -0.87 9.99
CA THR A 277 -9.84 -2.11 10.29
C THR A 277 -10.23 -2.22 11.75
N SER A 278 -9.35 -1.87 12.68
CA SER A 278 -9.68 -1.85 14.12
C SER A 278 -10.79 -0.84 14.42
N ALA A 279 -10.77 0.33 13.77
CA ALA A 279 -11.84 1.31 13.86
C ALA A 279 -13.17 0.79 13.28
N PHE A 280 -13.12 0.09 12.14
CA PHE A 280 -14.28 -0.56 11.54
C PHE A 280 -14.89 -1.61 12.49
N VAL A 281 -14.07 -2.49 13.07
CA VAL A 281 -14.53 -3.53 13.98
C VAL A 281 -15.05 -2.93 15.28
N GLY A 282 -14.33 -1.97 15.86
CA GLY A 282 -14.76 -1.26 17.08
C GLY A 282 -16.10 -0.52 16.89
N ALA A 283 -16.33 0.07 15.72
CA ALA A 283 -17.61 0.71 15.39
C ALA A 283 -18.78 -0.29 15.23
N ARG A 284 -18.51 -1.59 15.04
CA ARG A 284 -19.54 -2.63 14.85
C ARG A 284 -19.74 -3.55 16.05
N LEU A 285 -18.70 -3.75 16.86
CA LEU A 285 -18.68 -4.72 17.96
C LEU A 285 -18.38 -4.09 19.33
N GLY A 286 -18.30 -2.76 19.40
CA GLY A 286 -17.97 -2.02 20.62
C GLY A 286 -16.49 -2.10 21.04
N ALA A 287 -16.12 -1.24 21.99
CA ALA A 287 -14.73 -0.97 22.37
C ALA A 287 -13.95 -2.19 22.88
N ALA A 288 -14.62 -3.15 23.55
CA ALA A 288 -13.98 -4.31 24.16
C ALA A 288 -13.35 -5.29 23.15
N SER A 289 -13.82 -5.30 21.90
CA SER A 289 -13.34 -6.18 20.82
C SER A 289 -12.20 -5.59 19.98
N THR A 290 -11.88 -4.30 20.19
CA THR A 290 -10.93 -3.54 19.35
C THR A 290 -9.52 -4.11 19.43
N GLY A 291 -9.08 -4.55 20.61
CA GLY A 291 -7.71 -5.06 20.80
C GLY A 291 -7.43 -6.37 20.05
N LYS A 292 -8.33 -7.35 20.16
CA LYS A 292 -8.17 -8.67 19.51
C LYS A 292 -8.26 -8.57 17.98
N SER A 293 -9.16 -7.72 17.49
CA SER A 293 -9.34 -7.50 16.04
C SER A 293 -8.21 -6.72 15.40
N ALA A 294 -7.63 -5.73 16.10
CA ALA A 294 -6.43 -5.05 15.65
C ALA A 294 -5.27 -6.04 15.45
N TRP A 295 -5.05 -6.93 16.43
CA TRP A 295 -3.99 -7.95 16.35
C TRP A 295 -4.22 -8.96 15.24
N SER A 296 -5.45 -9.44 15.04
CA SER A 296 -5.75 -10.39 13.97
C SER A 296 -5.47 -9.81 12.58
N MET A 297 -5.68 -8.50 12.41
CA MET A 297 -5.41 -7.79 11.16
C MET A 297 -3.93 -7.51 10.95
N VAL A 298 -3.22 -7.04 11.97
CA VAL A 298 -1.77 -6.83 11.90
C VAL A 298 -1.07 -8.15 11.59
N LEU A 299 -1.43 -9.23 12.28
CA LEU A 299 -0.91 -10.57 11.98
C LEU A 299 -1.34 -11.05 10.59
N GLY A 300 -2.57 -10.78 10.19
CA GLY A 300 -3.09 -11.15 8.86
C GLY A 300 -2.38 -10.46 7.71
N MET A 301 -1.83 -9.26 7.93
CA MET A 301 -0.97 -8.55 6.98
C MET A 301 0.48 -9.03 7.07
N LEU A 302 1.05 -9.11 8.28
CA LEU A 302 2.45 -9.46 8.44
C LEU A 302 2.74 -10.92 8.05
N ALA A 303 1.80 -11.85 8.25
CA ALA A 303 2.04 -13.27 7.95
C ALA A 303 2.31 -13.54 6.45
N PRO A 304 1.47 -13.08 5.49
CA PRO A 304 1.79 -13.18 4.07
C PRO A 304 3.11 -12.49 3.71
N LEU A 305 3.38 -11.31 4.29
CA LEU A 305 4.60 -10.56 4.03
C LEU A 305 5.85 -11.36 4.47
N LEU A 306 5.83 -11.90 5.68
CA LEU A 306 6.92 -12.72 6.23
C LEU A 306 7.12 -14.01 5.43
N LEU A 307 6.04 -14.65 4.97
CA LEU A 307 6.11 -15.82 4.09
C LEU A 307 6.76 -15.48 2.75
N ILE A 308 6.40 -14.35 2.15
CA ILE A 308 7.00 -13.89 0.88
C ILE A 308 8.47 -13.54 1.09
N CYS A 309 8.81 -12.76 2.12
CA CYS A 309 10.20 -12.43 2.44
C CYS A 309 11.04 -13.68 2.72
N GLY A 310 10.52 -14.61 3.51
CA GLY A 310 11.18 -15.89 3.78
C GLY A 310 11.39 -16.72 2.52
N GLY A 311 10.39 -16.78 1.64
CA GLY A 311 10.50 -17.45 0.34
C GLY A 311 11.53 -16.81 -0.59
N VAL A 312 11.57 -15.47 -0.68
CA VAL A 312 12.57 -14.73 -1.47
C VAL A 312 13.98 -14.95 -0.93
N ILE A 313 14.17 -14.91 0.39
CA ILE A 313 15.48 -15.15 1.02
C ILE A 313 15.93 -16.59 0.76
N ALA A 314 15.06 -17.57 0.96
CA ALA A 314 15.37 -18.97 0.71
C ALA A 314 15.73 -19.20 -0.78
N PHE A 315 14.98 -18.60 -1.70
CA PHE A 315 15.25 -18.68 -3.13
C PHE A 315 16.59 -18.03 -3.50
N ALA A 316 16.89 -16.85 -2.96
CA ALA A 316 18.17 -16.18 -3.16
C ALA A 316 19.35 -17.01 -2.64
N MET A 317 19.20 -17.67 -1.48
CA MET A 317 20.21 -18.59 -0.94
C MET A 317 20.43 -19.80 -1.85
N VAL A 318 19.38 -20.35 -2.46
CA VAL A 318 19.50 -21.45 -3.44
C VAL A 318 20.27 -21.00 -4.68
N ILE A 319 19.93 -19.85 -5.26
CA ILE A 319 20.64 -19.29 -6.42
C ILE A 319 22.11 -19.03 -6.08
N ALA A 320 22.39 -18.39 -4.94
CA ALA A 320 23.75 -18.13 -4.49
C ALA A 320 24.54 -19.44 -4.28
N GLY A 321 23.89 -20.47 -3.73
CA GLY A 321 24.45 -21.81 -3.58
C GLY A 321 24.82 -22.45 -4.93
N MET A 322 23.93 -22.34 -5.93
CA MET A 322 24.18 -22.82 -7.29
C MET A 322 25.29 -22.04 -8.01
N GLY A 323 25.39 -20.73 -7.79
CA GLY A 323 26.48 -19.90 -8.32
C GLY A 323 27.83 -20.22 -7.68
N MET A 324 27.86 -20.47 -6.38
CA MET A 324 29.08 -20.87 -5.69
C MET A 324 29.53 -22.28 -6.10
N SER A 325 28.59 -23.21 -6.34
CA SER A 325 28.95 -24.55 -6.81
C SER A 325 29.49 -24.53 -8.24
N SER A 326 28.92 -23.72 -9.14
CA SER A 326 29.44 -23.55 -10.50
C SER A 326 30.80 -22.85 -10.51
N ALA A 327 30.99 -21.78 -9.74
CA ALA A 327 32.28 -21.10 -9.62
C ALA A 327 33.37 -22.02 -9.06
N ARG A 328 33.05 -22.86 -8.05
CA ARG A 328 33.96 -23.88 -7.53
C ARG A 328 34.29 -24.95 -8.57
N ALA A 329 33.32 -25.36 -9.38
CA ALA A 329 33.55 -26.31 -10.46
C ALA A 329 34.49 -25.73 -11.54
N SER A 330 34.28 -24.49 -11.97
CA SER A 330 35.17 -23.80 -12.92
C SER A 330 36.58 -23.58 -12.34
N ALA A 331 36.69 -23.21 -11.06
CA ALA A 331 37.99 -23.08 -10.40
C ALA A 331 38.74 -24.42 -10.34
N ARG A 332 38.06 -25.52 -10.02
CA ARG A 332 38.65 -26.87 -10.06
C ARG A 332 39.08 -27.27 -11.47
N ALA A 333 38.26 -27.00 -12.48
CA ALA A 333 38.59 -27.30 -13.88
C ALA A 333 39.86 -26.54 -14.33
N ASN A 334 39.98 -25.26 -13.99
CA ASN A 334 41.16 -24.45 -14.29
C ASN A 334 42.42 -24.98 -13.59
N LEU A 335 42.31 -25.40 -12.32
CA LEU A 335 43.44 -26.00 -11.59
C LEU A 335 43.85 -27.34 -12.18
N SER A 336 42.91 -28.20 -12.58
CA SER A 336 43.22 -29.48 -13.24
C SER A 336 43.82 -29.29 -14.64
N GLY A 337 43.39 -28.28 -15.38
CA GLY A 337 43.94 -27.96 -16.71
C GLY A 337 45.37 -27.41 -16.65
N ALA A 338 45.70 -26.64 -15.62
CA ALA A 338 47.06 -26.14 -15.40
C ALA A 338 48.06 -27.25 -15.01
N GLN A 339 47.58 -28.42 -14.61
CA GLN A 339 48.40 -29.54 -14.13
C GLN A 339 48.51 -30.67 -15.14
N ALA A 340 47.97 -30.50 -16.36
CA ALA A 340 48.34 -31.38 -17.47
C ALA A 340 49.85 -31.23 -17.68
N PRO A 341 50.67 -32.28 -17.45
CA PRO A 341 52.10 -32.20 -17.73
C PRO A 341 52.22 -31.76 -19.19
N ALA A 342 52.98 -30.70 -19.43
CA ALA A 342 53.33 -30.31 -20.79
C ALA A 342 53.69 -31.60 -21.53
N PRO A 343 53.07 -31.91 -22.68
CA PRO A 343 53.39 -33.12 -23.41
C PRO A 343 54.90 -33.14 -23.49
N MET A 344 55.52 -34.18 -22.91
CA MET A 344 56.95 -34.39 -23.07
C MET A 344 57.14 -34.43 -24.57
N VAL A 345 57.59 -33.30 -25.13
CA VAL A 345 58.03 -33.23 -26.51
C VAL A 345 59.13 -34.26 -26.54
N ALA A 346 58.82 -35.42 -27.12
CA ALA A 346 59.80 -36.46 -27.33
C ALA A 346 61.00 -35.76 -27.96
N PRO A 347 62.22 -35.90 -27.40
CA PRO A 347 63.39 -35.24 -27.93
C PRO A 347 63.41 -35.55 -29.42
N ALA A 348 63.37 -34.48 -30.24
CA ALA A 348 63.39 -34.60 -31.68
C ALA A 348 64.50 -35.59 -32.05
N SER A 349 64.11 -36.67 -32.73
CA SER A 349 65.06 -37.56 -33.38
C SER A 349 66.07 -36.71 -34.13
N ALA A 350 67.35 -37.01 -33.92
CA ALA A 350 68.47 -36.31 -34.51
C ALA A 350 68.21 -35.99 -36.00
N PRO A 351 68.62 -34.81 -36.49
CA PRO A 351 68.42 -34.43 -37.88
C PRO A 351 69.05 -35.49 -38.79
N GLU A 352 68.20 -36.07 -39.63
CA GLU A 352 68.60 -36.89 -40.77
C GLU A 352 69.51 -36.02 -41.67
N PRO A 353 70.65 -36.53 -42.15
CA PRO A 353 71.61 -35.73 -42.93
C PRO A 353 70.93 -35.19 -44.19
N GLU A 354 71.01 -33.87 -44.37
CA GLU A 354 70.54 -33.16 -45.55
C GLU A 354 71.11 -33.80 -46.83
N PRO A 355 70.27 -34.13 -47.83
CA PRO A 355 70.77 -34.42 -49.17
C PRO A 355 71.39 -33.15 -49.74
N VAL A 356 72.67 -33.28 -50.12
CA VAL A 356 73.47 -32.27 -50.81
C VAL A 356 72.68 -31.70 -51.99
N ALA A 357 72.23 -30.45 -51.86
CA ALA A 357 71.57 -29.72 -52.92
C ALA A 357 72.59 -29.37 -54.01
N GLU A 358 72.29 -29.79 -55.24
CA GLU A 358 72.95 -29.33 -56.47
C GLU A 358 72.90 -27.80 -56.55
N PRO A 359 74.01 -27.14 -56.97
CA PRO A 359 74.03 -25.70 -57.14
C PRO A 359 73.13 -25.30 -58.31
N ALA A 360 72.00 -24.66 -57.99
CA ALA A 360 71.16 -23.98 -58.96
C ALA A 360 71.93 -22.80 -59.57
N LEU A 361 71.99 -22.79 -60.90
CA LEU A 361 72.54 -21.72 -61.72
C LEU A 361 71.93 -20.36 -61.35
N VAL A 362 72.83 -19.41 -61.12
CA VAL A 362 72.55 -17.99 -61.02
C VAL A 362 72.11 -17.50 -62.41
N GLU A 363 70.83 -17.19 -62.58
CA GLU A 363 70.37 -16.35 -63.68
C GLU A 363 70.26 -14.89 -63.19
N ASP A 364 71.07 -14.05 -63.83
CA ASP A 364 71.16 -12.61 -63.65
C ASP A 364 69.82 -11.91 -63.97
N ALA A 365 69.24 -11.24 -62.98
CA ALA A 365 68.13 -10.31 -63.19
C ALA A 365 68.63 -8.86 -63.20
N VAL A 366 68.56 -8.31 -64.40
CA VAL A 366 68.82 -6.93 -64.85
C VAL A 366 68.06 -5.88 -64.02
N PRO A 367 68.68 -4.74 -63.66
CA PRO A 367 68.01 -3.62 -63.02
C PRO A 367 67.27 -2.75 -64.05
N THR A 368 65.98 -2.49 -63.84
CA THR A 368 65.24 -1.43 -64.54
C THR A 368 65.24 -0.13 -63.72
N PRO A 369 65.44 1.05 -64.36
CA PRO A 369 65.48 2.34 -63.67
C PRO A 369 64.14 3.10 -63.71
N ASN A 370 63.92 3.89 -62.65
CA ASN A 370 63.01 5.03 -62.43
C ASN A 370 61.51 4.86 -62.61
#